data_AF-A0A1F6R3S0-F1
#
_entry.id   AF-A0A1F6R3S0-F1
#
_cell.length_a   1.000
_cell.length_b   1.000
_cell.length_c   1.000
_cell.angle_alpha   90.00
_cell.angle_beta   90.00
_cell.angle_gamma   90.00
#
_symmetry.space_group_name_H-M   'P 1'
#
loop_
_entity.id
_entity.type
_entity.pdbx_description
1 polymer ?
#
loop_
_entity_poly.entity_id
_entity_poly.type
_entity_poly.pdbx_seq_one_letter_code
_entity_poly.pdbx_strand_id
1 'polypeptide(L)'
;MNRVFLKSKASLSTAFFILAVAVAVNLSFAAAPVSAGINENAAGFAWGGGAATNGAGYDGIGWVSFNNLSDGSAVGYGVNIPMTNGALSGYAWSEHYGWLSFNGADLAGCTPALSAATRTGNAITGGARILSIRDAGVNSGGWSGCVSLAGNAQDGSPYGVSVSPGNPSSSLSGYAWSDELGWISLSGVTFTAPITLKVCEGSFLRGINTTPSTAFSMPQGTAKDLTAYYGSEANCSGTDVTTNAGTSWNENTGSSVISLSTVAGKKRLQATTPGNENFSASYNGLTATMAATVVCVASNTCAIDPNGVQVCQSETYTIADGCGNTVTCNGRRNCDYNWKEIAP
;
A
#
# COMPACT_ATOMS: atom_id res chain seq x y z
N MET A 1 11.24 0.02 88.48
CA MET A 1 10.87 1.36 87.97
C MET A 1 10.51 1.16 86.50
N ASN A 2 9.31 1.25 85.94
CA ASN A 2 7.91 1.56 86.32
C ASN A 2 7.07 0.46 85.60
N ARG A 3 6.23 -0.38 86.24
CA ARG A 3 4.81 -0.16 86.61
C ARG A 3 3.96 0.34 85.42
N VAL A 4 2.83 -0.23 84.97
CA VAL A 4 1.77 -1.05 85.61
C VAL A 4 0.72 -1.42 84.52
N PHE A 5 0.15 -2.64 84.60
CA PHE A 5 -1.23 -3.11 84.27
C PHE A 5 -1.99 -2.60 83.01
N LEU A 6 -2.78 -3.41 82.27
CA LEU A 6 -4.05 -4.02 82.69
C LEU A 6 -4.55 -5.13 81.74
N LYS A 7 -5.39 -5.99 82.33
CA LYS A 7 -6.18 -7.07 81.73
C LYS A 7 -7.30 -6.58 80.79
N SER A 8 -7.76 -7.52 79.95
CA SER A 8 -9.16 -8.00 79.84
C SER A 8 -9.97 -7.71 78.56
N LYS A 9 -10.52 -8.82 78.06
CA LYS A 9 -11.87 -9.04 77.49
C LYS A 9 -12.12 -8.73 76.01
N ALA A 10 -12.67 -9.78 75.38
CA ALA A 10 -13.30 -9.82 74.08
C ALA A 10 -14.48 -8.85 73.95
N SER A 11 -14.73 -8.37 72.72
CA SER A 11 -16.10 -8.20 72.21
C SER A 11 -16.09 -8.09 70.69
N LEU A 12 -16.80 -9.02 70.08
CA LEU A 12 -17.26 -9.07 68.70
C LEU A 12 -18.16 -7.84 68.43
N SER A 13 -17.94 -7.09 67.36
CA SER A 13 -18.96 -6.17 66.81
C SER A 13 -18.68 -5.86 65.33
N THR A 14 -19.26 -6.70 64.49
CA THR A 14 -20.13 -6.36 63.35
C THR A 14 -19.67 -5.31 62.32
N ALA A 15 -19.61 -5.82 61.08
CA ALA A 15 -19.84 -5.13 59.79
C ALA A 15 -18.74 -4.24 59.22
N PHE A 16 -17.97 -4.81 58.28
CA PHE A 16 -17.81 -4.16 56.98
C PHE A 16 -17.70 -5.24 55.89
N PHE A 17 -18.76 -5.34 55.10
CA PHE A 17 -18.92 -6.20 53.93
C PHE A 17 -18.21 -5.51 52.76
N ILE A 18 -17.06 -6.00 52.30
CA ILE A 18 -16.55 -5.69 50.95
C ILE A 18 -16.01 -6.98 50.33
N LEU A 19 -16.94 -7.69 49.69
CA LEU A 19 -16.85 -8.37 48.40
C LEU A 19 -15.43 -8.68 47.87
N ALA A 20 -14.95 -9.91 48.09
CA ALA A 20 -13.88 -10.50 47.30
C ALA A 20 -14.48 -11.51 46.31
N VAL A 21 -14.97 -11.02 45.18
CA VAL A 21 -15.25 -11.85 44.00
C VAL A 21 -14.13 -11.57 43.00
N ALA A 22 -13.09 -12.41 43.03
CA ALA A 22 -12.08 -12.41 42.00
C ALA A 22 -12.66 -13.07 40.74
N VAL A 23 -13.27 -12.27 39.86
CA VAL A 23 -13.54 -12.68 38.49
C VAL A 23 -12.20 -12.63 37.75
N ALA A 24 -11.58 -13.80 37.56
CA ALA A 24 -10.46 -13.94 36.65
C ALA A 24 -10.97 -13.76 35.22
N VAL A 25 -10.98 -12.52 34.73
CA VAL A 25 -11.14 -12.24 33.31
C VAL A 25 -9.83 -12.66 32.64
N ASN A 26 -9.82 -13.84 32.04
CA ASN A 26 -8.82 -14.19 31.04
C ASN A 26 -9.05 -13.30 29.82
N LEU A 27 -8.50 -12.09 29.86
CA LEU A 27 -8.26 -11.30 28.68
C LEU A 27 -7.05 -11.91 27.98
N SER A 28 -7.30 -12.91 27.14
CA SER A 28 -6.46 -13.15 25.98
C SER A 28 -6.56 -11.91 25.09
N PHE A 29 -5.80 -10.88 25.43
CA PHE A 29 -5.33 -9.95 24.42
C PHE A 29 -4.47 -10.80 23.49
N ALA A 30 -5.00 -11.11 22.30
CA ALA A 30 -4.12 -11.23 21.16
C ALA A 30 -3.32 -9.93 21.16
N ALA A 31 -2.05 -9.99 21.56
CA ALA A 31 -1.15 -8.89 21.38
C ALA A 31 -1.14 -8.61 19.88
N ALA A 32 -1.90 -7.60 19.43
CA ALA A 32 -1.60 -6.97 18.17
C ALA A 32 -0.12 -6.59 18.30
N PRO A 33 0.78 -7.11 17.45
CA PRO A 33 2.18 -6.71 17.53
C PRO A 33 2.21 -5.20 17.34
N VAL A 34 2.45 -4.46 18.43
CA VAL A 34 2.71 -3.03 18.37
C VAL A 34 4.17 -2.92 17.97
N SER A 35 4.35 -2.81 16.67
CA SER A 35 5.60 -2.55 16.00
C SER A 35 5.40 -1.47 14.99
N ALA A 36 6.47 -0.73 14.67
CA ALA A 36 6.60 0.10 13.47
C ALA A 36 5.26 0.76 13.13
N GLY A 37 5.04 1.97 13.66
CA GLY A 37 3.84 2.75 13.38
C GLY A 37 3.51 2.70 11.88
N ILE A 38 2.25 2.93 11.51
CA ILE A 38 1.68 2.67 10.16
C ILE A 38 2.47 3.18 8.94
N ASN A 39 3.52 3.98 9.15
CA ASN A 39 4.41 4.52 8.15
C ASN A 39 5.75 3.77 8.02
N GLU A 40 6.10 2.82 8.89
CA GLU A 40 7.35 2.07 8.83
C GLU A 40 7.12 0.66 8.32
N ASN A 41 7.98 0.20 7.40
CA ASN A 41 7.74 -1.03 6.66
C ASN A 41 9.00 -1.90 6.47
N ALA A 42 10.15 -1.44 6.94
CA ALA A 42 11.39 -2.20 6.94
C ALA A 42 11.49 -3.09 8.19
N ALA A 43 12.18 -4.22 8.05
CA ALA A 43 12.43 -5.20 9.09
C ALA A 43 13.79 -5.90 8.89
N GLY A 44 14.26 -6.57 9.94
CA GLY A 44 15.53 -7.28 9.94
C GLY A 44 16.69 -6.42 10.41
N PHE A 45 17.90 -6.89 10.09
CA PHE A 45 19.13 -6.31 10.63
C PHE A 45 20.13 -5.99 9.51
N ALA A 46 20.74 -4.82 9.60
CA ALA A 46 22.01 -4.55 8.93
C ALA A 46 23.17 -4.91 9.88
N TRP A 47 24.34 -5.14 9.29
CA TRP A 47 25.55 -5.45 10.04
C TRP A 47 26.71 -4.65 9.50
N GLY A 48 27.40 -3.91 10.35
CA GLY A 48 28.69 -3.30 9.99
C GLY A 48 29.77 -3.65 10.99
N GLY A 49 30.82 -4.28 10.49
CA GLY A 49 32.05 -4.51 11.25
C GLY A 49 32.67 -5.89 11.09
N GLY A 50 33.85 -6.03 11.71
CA GLY A 50 34.64 -7.26 11.80
C GLY A 50 35.19 -7.47 13.22
N ALA A 51 35.90 -8.57 13.47
CA ALA A 51 36.57 -8.77 14.75
C ALA A 51 37.59 -7.64 14.98
N ALA A 52 37.51 -6.97 16.12
CA ALA A 52 38.40 -5.86 16.43
C ALA A 52 39.84 -6.34 16.52
N THR A 53 40.74 -5.64 15.85
CA THR A 53 42.17 -6.02 15.80
C THR A 53 42.88 -5.87 17.15
N ASN A 54 42.30 -5.09 18.06
CA ASN A 54 42.81 -4.86 19.41
C ASN A 54 42.20 -5.80 20.48
N GLY A 55 41.35 -6.76 20.10
CA GLY A 55 40.69 -7.68 21.02
C GLY A 55 39.59 -7.06 21.89
N ALA A 56 39.17 -5.82 21.62
CA ALA A 56 38.15 -5.09 22.39
C ALA A 56 36.72 -5.26 21.88
N GLY A 57 36.44 -6.28 21.05
CA GLY A 57 35.11 -6.57 20.52
C GLY A 57 35.05 -6.55 18.99
N TYR A 58 34.15 -5.73 18.43
CA TYR A 58 33.94 -5.57 16.99
C TYR A 58 34.37 -4.17 16.53
N ASP A 59 35.11 -4.09 15.41
CA ASP A 59 35.41 -2.82 14.73
C ASP A 59 34.24 -2.52 13.77
N GLY A 60 33.40 -1.51 14.07
CA GLY A 60 32.27 -1.09 13.24
C GLY A 60 30.99 -0.78 14.05
N ILE A 61 29.87 -0.54 13.37
CA ILE A 61 28.58 -0.16 13.99
C ILE A 61 27.85 -1.31 14.71
N GLY A 62 28.25 -2.56 14.45
CA GLY A 62 27.59 -3.77 14.95
C GLY A 62 26.26 -4.07 14.25
N TRP A 63 25.37 -4.77 14.96
CA TRP A 63 24.00 -5.04 14.50
C TRP A 63 23.16 -3.76 14.56
N VAL A 64 22.42 -3.51 13.48
CA VAL A 64 21.51 -2.38 13.37
C VAL A 64 20.12 -2.90 13.07
N SER A 65 19.21 -2.79 14.03
CA SER A 65 17.81 -3.19 13.91
C SER A 65 16.99 -2.15 13.14
N PHE A 66 16.25 -2.57 12.12
CA PHE A 66 15.45 -1.67 11.27
C PHE A 66 14.03 -1.42 11.77
N ASN A 67 13.58 -2.15 12.80
CA ASN A 67 12.35 -1.86 13.54
C ASN A 67 12.36 -2.51 14.93
N ASN A 68 11.43 -2.10 15.79
CA ASN A 68 11.33 -2.64 17.15
C ASN A 68 10.79 -4.08 17.24
N LEU A 69 10.19 -4.63 16.18
CA LEU A 69 9.83 -6.04 16.13
C LEU A 69 11.03 -6.94 15.90
N SER A 70 12.06 -6.42 15.23
CA SER A 70 13.23 -7.19 14.85
C SER A 70 14.08 -7.49 16.08
N ASP A 71 14.15 -6.56 17.04
CA ASP A 71 14.84 -6.72 18.32
C ASP A 71 13.92 -7.00 19.52
N GLY A 72 12.59 -6.98 19.33
CA GLY A 72 11.60 -7.23 20.38
C GLY A 72 11.45 -6.08 21.39
N SER A 73 11.91 -4.88 21.07
CA SER A 73 11.82 -3.70 21.93
C SER A 73 10.37 -3.21 22.09
N ALA A 74 10.04 -2.75 23.31
CA ALA A 74 8.76 -2.12 23.61
C ALA A 74 8.65 -0.67 23.10
N VAL A 75 9.76 -0.06 22.69
CA VAL A 75 9.78 1.29 22.12
C VAL A 75 9.53 1.19 20.61
N GLY A 76 8.46 1.82 20.13
CA GLY A 76 8.14 1.83 18.70
C GLY A 76 9.14 2.65 17.89
N TYR A 77 9.77 2.00 16.91
CA TYR A 77 10.61 2.67 15.91
C TYR A 77 10.66 1.81 14.63
N GLY A 78 11.07 2.44 13.53
CA GLY A 78 11.41 1.73 12.31
C GLY A 78 11.85 2.65 11.18
N VAL A 79 12.28 2.02 10.10
CA VAL A 79 12.59 2.68 8.83
C VAL A 79 11.46 2.46 7.84
N ASN A 80 11.10 3.52 7.12
CA ASN A 80 10.24 3.45 5.95
C ASN A 80 11.07 3.45 4.68
N ILE A 81 10.87 2.44 3.85
CA ILE A 81 11.47 2.32 2.52
C ILE A 81 10.34 2.35 1.49
N PRO A 82 10.32 3.33 0.58
CA PRO A 82 9.25 3.43 -0.41
C PRO A 82 9.26 2.20 -1.36
N MET A 83 8.07 1.72 -1.69
CA MET A 83 7.90 0.61 -2.65
C MET A 83 8.28 1.00 -4.08
N THR A 84 8.28 2.30 -4.37
CA THR A 84 8.69 2.92 -5.63
C THR A 84 9.69 4.05 -5.35
N ASN A 85 9.85 5.01 -6.27
CA ASN A 85 10.75 6.15 -6.04
C ASN A 85 10.27 7.03 -4.89
N GLY A 86 11.20 7.46 -4.03
CA GLY A 86 10.88 8.34 -2.90
C GLY A 86 11.98 8.40 -1.87
N ALA A 87 11.82 9.29 -0.88
CA ALA A 87 12.72 9.38 0.25
C ALA A 87 12.47 8.24 1.25
N LEU A 88 13.54 7.74 1.85
CA LEU A 88 13.48 6.93 3.06
C LEU A 88 13.27 7.86 4.26
N SER A 89 12.73 7.32 5.35
CA SER A 89 12.52 8.07 6.59
C SER A 89 12.56 7.16 7.81
N GLY A 90 12.63 7.75 9.00
CA GLY A 90 12.59 7.02 10.27
C GLY A 90 13.98 6.69 10.81
N TYR A 91 14.01 5.75 11.76
CA TYR A 91 15.18 5.47 12.58
C TYR A 91 15.40 3.97 12.73
N ALA A 92 16.66 3.57 12.64
CA ALA A 92 17.14 2.24 13.00
C ALA A 92 17.96 2.33 14.30
N TRP A 93 18.17 1.21 14.98
CA TRP A 93 18.82 1.18 16.29
C TRP A 93 20.02 0.23 16.32
N SER A 94 21.16 0.73 16.81
CA SER A 94 22.31 -0.09 17.22
C SER A 94 22.51 0.02 18.72
N GLU A 95 22.79 -1.10 19.38
CA GLU A 95 23.15 -1.11 20.79
C GLU A 95 24.51 -0.43 21.08
N HIS A 96 25.39 -0.35 20.07
CA HIS A 96 26.72 0.25 20.23
C HIS A 96 26.73 1.76 19.97
N TYR A 97 25.93 2.23 19.02
CA TYR A 97 25.96 3.63 18.55
C TYR A 97 24.59 4.32 18.58
N GLY A 98 23.56 3.67 19.08
CA GLY A 98 22.23 4.25 19.21
C GLY A 98 21.53 4.46 17.88
N TRP A 99 20.79 5.57 17.76
CA TRP A 99 19.93 5.85 16.62
C TRP A 99 20.71 6.14 15.33
N LEU A 100 20.38 5.40 14.27
CA LEU A 100 20.72 5.71 12.89
C LEU A 100 19.50 6.33 12.21
N SER A 101 19.58 7.61 11.87
CA SER A 101 18.50 8.36 11.22
C SER A 101 18.61 8.31 9.70
N PHE A 102 17.48 8.06 9.04
CA PHE A 102 17.31 8.19 7.59
C PHE A 102 16.62 9.51 7.20
N ASN A 103 16.39 10.41 8.15
CA ASN A 103 15.75 11.69 7.89
C ASN A 103 16.77 12.70 7.36
N GLY A 104 16.52 13.26 6.16
CA GLY A 104 17.46 14.18 5.50
C GLY A 104 17.83 15.42 6.32
N ALA A 105 16.95 15.88 7.21
CA ALA A 105 17.22 17.00 8.11
C ALA A 105 18.39 16.73 9.09
N ASP A 106 18.67 15.47 9.39
CA ASP A 106 19.74 15.09 10.31
C ASP A 106 21.14 15.10 9.65
N LEU A 107 21.23 15.21 8.32
CA LEU A 107 22.49 15.12 7.55
C LEU A 107 23.34 16.40 7.58
N ALA A 108 22.86 17.47 8.22
CA ALA A 108 23.59 18.73 8.29
C ALA A 108 24.97 18.58 8.98
N GLY A 109 26.05 18.91 8.28
CA GLY A 109 27.41 18.77 8.80
C GLY A 109 28.11 17.45 8.45
N CYS A 110 27.51 16.63 7.59
CA CYS A 110 28.23 15.53 6.93
C CYS A 110 29.26 16.05 5.93
N THR A 111 30.42 15.40 5.89
CA THR A 111 31.51 15.66 4.94
C THR A 111 31.98 14.35 4.32
N PRO A 112 31.82 14.14 3.00
CA PRO A 112 31.16 15.04 2.04
C PRO A 112 29.68 15.25 2.36
N ALA A 113 29.09 16.33 1.84
CA ALA A 113 27.67 16.60 2.02
C ALA A 113 26.84 15.48 1.40
N LEU A 114 25.92 14.89 2.17
CA LEU A 114 25.04 13.82 1.73
C LEU A 114 23.62 14.36 1.51
N SER A 115 22.98 13.92 0.42
CA SER A 115 21.56 14.16 0.20
C SER A 115 20.71 13.20 1.05
N ALA A 116 19.43 13.52 1.23
CA ALA A 116 18.48 12.61 1.90
C ALA A 116 18.48 11.22 1.25
N ALA A 117 18.43 10.18 2.08
CA ALA A 117 18.31 8.81 1.63
C ALA A 117 17.11 8.66 0.68
N THR A 118 17.36 8.26 -0.57
CA THR A 118 16.34 8.25 -1.62
C THR A 118 16.46 6.99 -2.45
N ARG A 119 15.31 6.35 -2.71
CA ARG A 119 15.19 5.27 -3.67
C ARG A 119 14.87 5.82 -5.07
N THR A 120 15.63 5.39 -6.06
CA THR A 120 15.36 5.64 -7.49
C THR A 120 15.50 4.33 -8.25
N GLY A 121 14.39 3.79 -8.75
CA GLY A 121 14.32 2.44 -9.30
C GLY A 121 14.71 1.41 -8.24
N ASN A 122 15.79 0.68 -8.49
CA ASN A 122 16.34 -0.27 -7.52
C ASN A 122 17.53 0.28 -6.73
N ALA A 123 18.02 1.48 -7.03
CA ALA A 123 19.15 2.06 -6.30
C ALA A 123 18.66 2.85 -5.08
N ILE A 124 19.40 2.77 -3.97
CA ILE A 124 19.26 3.66 -2.82
C ILE A 124 20.52 4.52 -2.73
N THR A 125 20.34 5.83 -2.74
CA THR A 125 21.43 6.83 -2.69
C THR A 125 21.20 7.81 -1.55
N GLY A 126 22.13 8.75 -1.35
CA GLY A 126 22.10 9.71 -0.24
C GLY A 126 22.74 9.14 1.02
N GLY A 127 22.31 9.62 2.18
CA GLY A 127 22.93 9.26 3.44
C GLY A 127 21.97 9.03 4.59
N ALA A 128 22.52 8.41 5.62
CA ALA A 128 21.95 8.27 6.96
C ALA A 128 22.95 8.84 7.99
N ARG A 129 22.50 9.06 9.23
CA ARG A 129 23.38 9.60 10.28
C ARG A 129 23.16 9.00 11.65
N ILE A 130 24.26 8.69 12.31
CA ILE A 130 24.33 8.20 13.68
C ILE A 130 24.20 9.39 14.62
N LEU A 131 23.08 9.46 15.34
CA LEU A 131 22.72 10.63 16.13
C LEU A 131 23.59 10.78 17.37
N SER A 132 23.99 9.68 18.01
CA SER A 132 24.87 9.74 19.19
C SER A 132 26.21 10.40 18.87
N ILE A 133 26.79 10.11 17.70
CA ILE A 133 28.05 10.69 17.25
C ILE A 133 27.86 12.17 16.89
N ARG A 134 26.78 12.52 16.18
CA ARG A 134 26.43 13.92 15.90
C ARG A 134 26.29 14.72 17.20
N ASP A 135 25.52 14.20 18.14
CA ASP A 135 25.11 14.90 19.35
C ASP A 135 26.27 14.98 20.37
N ALA A 136 27.24 14.07 20.29
CA ALA A 136 28.49 14.18 21.03
C ALA A 136 29.32 15.41 20.61
N GLY A 137 29.14 15.90 19.37
CA GLY A 137 29.78 17.11 18.86
C GLY A 137 31.30 17.03 19.00
N VAL A 138 31.92 17.98 19.71
CA VAL A 138 33.38 17.98 19.94
C VAL A 138 33.88 16.73 20.69
N ASN A 139 33.00 16.05 21.43
CA ASN A 139 33.35 14.83 22.18
C ASN A 139 33.31 13.57 21.31
N SER A 140 32.95 13.67 20.03
CA SER A 140 32.92 12.53 19.11
C SER A 140 34.30 12.08 18.61
N GLY A 141 35.38 12.71 19.08
CA GLY A 141 36.73 12.44 18.56
C GLY A 141 36.93 12.90 17.11
N GLY A 142 36.11 13.84 16.64
CA GLY A 142 36.13 14.35 15.27
C GLY A 142 35.24 13.57 14.30
N TRP A 143 34.52 12.56 14.78
CA TRP A 143 33.60 11.77 13.97
C TRP A 143 32.31 12.54 13.68
N SER A 144 31.82 12.42 12.44
CA SER A 144 30.62 13.11 11.96
C SER A 144 29.36 12.25 12.08
N GLY A 145 29.56 10.93 12.15
CA GLY A 145 28.51 9.91 12.23
C GLY A 145 27.79 9.68 10.91
N CYS A 146 28.39 10.07 9.79
CA CYS A 146 27.74 10.06 8.49
C CYS A 146 27.93 8.73 7.77
N VAL A 147 26.84 8.24 7.20
CA VAL A 147 26.80 6.96 6.48
C VAL A 147 26.32 7.23 5.06
N SER A 148 27.17 6.99 4.07
CA SER A 148 26.83 7.08 2.65
C SER A 148 26.21 5.77 2.16
N LEU A 149 25.06 5.86 1.48
CA LEU A 149 24.34 4.69 0.96
C LEU A 149 24.78 4.29 -0.45
N ALA A 150 25.56 5.13 -1.14
CA ALA A 150 26.17 4.85 -2.43
C ALA A 150 27.36 5.78 -2.69
N GLY A 151 28.34 5.32 -3.47
CA GLY A 151 29.51 6.13 -3.81
C GLY A 151 30.57 5.33 -4.54
N ASN A 152 31.80 5.85 -4.52
CA ASN A 152 32.98 5.16 -5.02
C ASN A 152 33.88 4.79 -3.85
N ALA A 153 34.36 3.56 -3.83
CA ALA A 153 35.40 3.11 -2.91
C ALA A 153 36.75 3.75 -3.30
N GLN A 154 37.76 3.55 -2.45
CA GLN A 154 39.10 4.14 -2.62
C GLN A 154 39.78 3.68 -3.93
N ASP A 155 39.46 2.48 -4.41
CA ASP A 155 39.95 1.94 -5.69
C ASP A 155 39.15 2.42 -6.91
N GLY A 156 38.19 3.32 -6.70
CA GLY A 156 37.30 3.88 -7.72
C GLY A 156 36.09 3.00 -8.04
N SER A 157 36.01 1.78 -7.51
CA SER A 157 34.86 0.89 -7.75
C SER A 157 33.58 1.47 -7.13
N PRO A 158 32.43 1.41 -7.82
CA PRO A 158 31.18 1.87 -7.23
C PRO A 158 30.69 0.88 -6.16
N TYR A 159 30.17 1.40 -5.06
CA TYR A 159 29.41 0.66 -4.08
C TYR A 159 28.02 1.28 -3.92
N GLY A 160 27.09 0.52 -3.35
CA GLY A 160 25.85 1.09 -2.88
C GLY A 160 24.83 0.05 -2.45
N VAL A 161 23.75 0.56 -1.90
CA VAL A 161 22.59 -0.22 -1.50
C VAL A 161 21.63 -0.34 -2.68
N SER A 162 21.15 -1.55 -2.92
CA SER A 162 20.18 -1.86 -3.97
C SER A 162 18.99 -2.61 -3.41
N VAL A 163 17.85 -2.49 -4.08
CA VAL A 163 16.64 -3.24 -3.82
C VAL A 163 16.58 -4.43 -4.75
N SER A 164 16.36 -5.61 -4.19
CA SER A 164 15.87 -6.78 -4.90
C SER A 164 14.34 -6.78 -4.81
N PRO A 165 13.62 -6.40 -5.89
CA PRO A 165 12.19 -6.24 -5.83
C PRO A 165 11.49 -7.59 -5.69
N GLY A 166 10.47 -7.63 -4.84
CA GLY A 166 9.53 -8.74 -4.75
C GLY A 166 8.13 -8.24 -4.43
N ASN A 167 7.14 -9.14 -4.51
CA ASN A 167 5.73 -8.84 -4.26
C ASN A 167 5.18 -9.89 -3.26
N PRO A 168 4.79 -9.51 -2.03
CA PRO A 168 4.68 -8.13 -1.51
C PRO A 168 5.96 -7.58 -0.84
N SER A 169 6.95 -8.43 -0.61
CA SER A 169 8.17 -8.08 0.14
C SER A 169 9.37 -7.95 -0.79
N SER A 170 10.19 -6.94 -0.55
CA SER A 170 11.47 -6.72 -1.21
C SER A 170 12.60 -6.83 -0.19
N SER A 171 13.82 -7.09 -0.64
CA SER A 171 15.01 -7.11 0.21
C SER A 171 16.02 -6.08 -0.24
N LEU A 172 16.86 -5.61 0.68
CA LEU A 172 18.03 -4.83 0.35
C LEU A 172 19.22 -5.74 0.08
N SER A 173 20.18 -5.22 -0.67
CA SER A 173 21.47 -5.84 -0.92
C SER A 173 22.55 -4.77 -1.03
N GLY A 174 23.80 -5.18 -0.97
CA GLY A 174 24.95 -4.28 -1.06
C GLY A 174 25.31 -3.63 0.28
N TYR A 175 26.15 -2.60 0.19
CA TYR A 175 26.81 -2.01 1.34
C TYR A 175 26.69 -0.48 1.34
N ALA A 176 26.52 0.06 2.53
CA ALA A 176 26.76 1.46 2.85
C ALA A 176 28.16 1.62 3.46
N TRP A 177 28.65 2.86 3.52
CA TRP A 177 29.99 3.20 4.01
C TRP A 177 29.94 4.36 5.01
N SER A 178 30.69 4.24 6.09
CA SER A 178 31.07 5.35 6.97
C SER A 178 32.59 5.41 7.01
N ASP A 179 33.16 6.62 6.93
CA ASP A 179 34.60 6.80 7.06
C ASP A 179 35.10 6.44 8.47
N GLU A 180 34.20 6.46 9.45
CA GLU A 180 34.49 6.17 10.85
C GLU A 180 34.26 4.71 11.23
N LEU A 181 33.21 4.07 10.70
CA LEU A 181 32.79 2.72 11.10
C LEU A 181 32.91 1.66 9.99
N GLY A 182 33.34 2.07 8.79
CA GLY A 182 33.57 1.17 7.66
C GLY A 182 32.30 0.68 6.97
N TRP A 183 32.40 -0.52 6.39
CA TRP A 183 31.33 -1.13 5.60
C TRP A 183 30.17 -1.61 6.46
N ILE A 184 28.96 -1.29 6.01
CA ILE A 184 27.70 -1.73 6.62
C ILE A 184 26.90 -2.49 5.56
N SER A 185 26.69 -3.79 5.75
CA SER A 185 25.84 -4.61 4.89
C SER A 185 24.38 -4.41 5.24
N LEU A 186 23.54 -4.11 4.24
CA LEU A 186 22.09 -4.05 4.40
C LEU A 186 21.38 -5.32 3.92
N SER A 187 22.13 -6.39 3.61
CA SER A 187 21.57 -7.59 2.98
C SER A 187 20.61 -8.38 3.88
N GLY A 188 20.59 -8.11 5.19
CA GLY A 188 19.63 -8.68 6.13
C GLY A 188 18.35 -7.86 6.32
N VAL A 189 18.18 -6.76 5.57
CA VAL A 189 17.02 -5.87 5.65
C VAL A 189 16.01 -6.23 4.58
N THR A 190 14.75 -6.35 4.99
CA THR A 190 13.60 -6.53 4.10
C THR A 190 12.58 -5.42 4.34
N PHE A 191 11.69 -5.20 3.38
CA PHE A 191 10.56 -4.30 3.56
C PHE A 191 9.35 -4.79 2.78
N THR A 192 8.17 -4.60 3.34
CA THR A 192 6.92 -5.13 2.81
C THR A 192 5.96 -3.99 2.49
N ALA A 193 5.22 -4.09 1.40
CA ALA A 193 4.21 -3.11 1.09
C ALA A 193 3.13 -3.04 2.20
N PRO A 194 2.56 -1.85 2.47
CA PRO A 194 1.49 -1.73 3.45
C PRO A 194 0.26 -2.53 3.01
N ILE A 195 -0.50 -3.00 3.99
CA ILE A 195 -1.79 -3.64 3.71
C ILE A 195 -2.74 -2.61 3.11
N THR A 196 -3.30 -2.94 1.96
CA THR A 196 -4.24 -2.10 1.22
C THR A 196 -5.49 -2.90 0.86
N LEU A 197 -6.61 -2.20 0.70
CA LEU A 197 -7.83 -2.75 0.10
C LEU A 197 -7.85 -2.39 -1.37
N LYS A 198 -8.18 -3.36 -2.22
CA LYS A 198 -8.21 -3.21 -3.68
C LYS A 198 -9.51 -3.79 -4.22
N VAL A 199 -10.08 -3.16 -5.23
CA VAL A 199 -11.21 -3.72 -5.97
C VAL A 199 -10.75 -4.08 -7.36
N CYS A 200 -11.14 -5.26 -7.82
CA CYS A 200 -10.72 -5.83 -9.09
C CYS A 200 -11.91 -6.41 -9.84
N GLU A 201 -11.83 -6.38 -11.17
CA GLU A 201 -12.81 -7.05 -12.03
C GLU A 201 -12.55 -8.56 -12.07
N GLY A 202 -13.61 -9.34 -11.84
CA GLY A 202 -13.64 -10.79 -11.95
C GLY A 202 -13.03 -11.55 -10.77
N SER A 203 -13.33 -12.84 -10.74
CA SER A 203 -12.62 -13.84 -9.92
C SER A 203 -11.41 -14.33 -10.71
N PHE A 204 -10.21 -14.11 -10.18
CA PHE A 204 -8.91 -14.54 -10.70
C PHE A 204 -8.99 -15.81 -11.58
N LEU A 205 -8.98 -15.65 -12.91
CA LEU A 205 -8.61 -16.76 -13.78
C LEU A 205 -7.11 -16.98 -13.58
N ARG A 206 -6.77 -18.12 -12.97
CA ARG A 206 -5.41 -18.51 -12.55
C ARG A 206 -4.35 -18.04 -13.55
N GLY A 207 -3.58 -17.02 -13.18
CA GLY A 207 -2.32 -16.66 -13.87
C GLY A 207 -2.28 -15.33 -14.61
N ILE A 208 -3.35 -14.51 -14.63
CA ILE A 208 -3.27 -13.14 -15.14
C ILE A 208 -3.05 -12.19 -13.97
N ASN A 209 -1.89 -11.55 -13.91
CA ASN A 209 -1.60 -10.40 -13.04
C ASN A 209 -2.48 -9.23 -13.49
N THR A 210 -3.74 -9.19 -13.04
CA THR A 210 -4.58 -8.03 -13.26
C THR A 210 -4.10 -6.92 -12.32
N THR A 211 -3.68 -5.82 -12.92
CA THR A 211 -3.47 -4.55 -12.23
C THR A 211 -4.80 -4.09 -11.63
N PRO A 212 -4.84 -3.66 -10.37
CA PRO A 212 -6.02 -3.03 -9.79
C PRO A 212 -6.45 -1.87 -10.67
N SER A 213 -7.71 -1.86 -11.10
CA SER A 213 -8.27 -0.71 -11.81
C SER A 213 -8.78 0.30 -10.80
N THR A 214 -8.52 1.59 -11.06
CA THR A 214 -9.18 2.70 -10.36
C THR A 214 -10.35 3.26 -11.16
N ALA A 215 -10.44 2.88 -12.43
CA ALA A 215 -11.54 3.19 -13.31
C ALA A 215 -11.69 2.14 -14.42
N PHE A 216 -12.90 2.00 -14.95
CA PHE A 216 -13.14 1.23 -16.17
C PHE A 216 -14.33 1.79 -16.94
N SER A 217 -14.44 1.39 -18.21
CA SER A 217 -15.57 1.67 -19.08
C SER A 217 -16.33 0.38 -19.37
N MET A 218 -17.66 0.46 -19.41
CA MET A 218 -18.52 -0.67 -19.74
C MET A 218 -19.73 -0.24 -20.59
N PRO A 219 -20.15 -1.06 -21.58
CA PRO A 219 -21.36 -0.77 -22.34
C PRO A 219 -22.62 -0.87 -21.47
N GLN A 220 -23.60 -0.02 -21.74
CA GLN A 220 -24.91 -0.06 -21.10
C GLN A 220 -25.54 -1.46 -21.22
N GLY A 221 -26.18 -1.93 -20.14
CA GLY A 221 -26.83 -3.24 -20.07
C GLY A 221 -25.88 -4.40 -19.77
N THR A 222 -24.56 -4.18 -19.77
CA THR A 222 -23.58 -5.22 -19.38
C THR A 222 -23.36 -5.27 -17.87
N ALA A 223 -22.79 -6.37 -17.39
CA ALA A 223 -22.44 -6.55 -15.99
C ALA A 223 -20.99 -7.02 -15.82
N LYS A 224 -20.39 -6.66 -14.69
CA LYS A 224 -19.09 -7.18 -14.24
C LYS A 224 -19.20 -7.71 -12.83
N ASP A 225 -18.53 -8.83 -12.58
CA ASP A 225 -18.29 -9.28 -11.21
C ASP A 225 -17.07 -8.55 -10.65
N LEU A 226 -17.12 -8.23 -9.36
CA LEU A 226 -16.09 -7.51 -8.63
C LEU A 226 -15.62 -8.36 -7.45
N THR A 227 -14.33 -8.29 -7.18
CA THR A 227 -13.68 -8.92 -6.04
C THR A 227 -12.91 -7.87 -5.25
N ALA A 228 -13.09 -7.83 -3.93
CA ALA A 228 -12.30 -7.01 -3.03
C ALA A 228 -11.17 -7.85 -2.42
N TYR A 229 -9.92 -7.43 -2.63
CA TYR A 229 -8.74 -8.09 -2.07
C TYR A 229 -8.13 -7.22 -0.97
N TYR A 230 -7.86 -7.85 0.17
CA TYR A 230 -7.20 -7.27 1.33
C TYR A 230 -5.82 -7.91 1.50
N GLY A 231 -4.77 -7.10 1.40
CA GLY A 231 -3.40 -7.59 1.49
C GLY A 231 -2.36 -6.57 1.03
N SER A 232 -1.10 -6.94 1.17
CA SER A 232 0.07 -6.14 0.80
C SER A 232 0.44 -6.26 -0.68
N GLU A 233 -0.17 -7.16 -1.44
CA GLU A 233 0.23 -7.49 -2.80
C GLU A 233 -0.13 -6.36 -3.77
N ALA A 234 0.73 -6.05 -4.74
CA ALA A 234 0.48 -4.95 -5.68
C ALA A 234 -0.65 -5.25 -6.70
N ASN A 235 -0.92 -6.52 -6.95
CA ASN A 235 -1.91 -7.02 -7.90
C ASN A 235 -3.21 -7.43 -7.19
N CYS A 236 -4.21 -7.85 -7.98
CA CYS A 236 -5.46 -8.41 -7.49
C CYS A 236 -5.27 -9.82 -6.89
N SER A 237 -4.51 -9.90 -5.80
CA SER A 237 -4.26 -11.11 -5.03
C SER A 237 -4.26 -10.81 -3.53
N GLY A 238 -3.99 -11.83 -2.71
CA GLY A 238 -4.14 -11.75 -1.26
C GLY A 238 -5.47 -12.34 -0.80
N THR A 239 -6.00 -11.82 0.30
CA THR A 239 -7.23 -12.36 0.90
C THR A 239 -8.45 -11.77 0.20
N ASP A 240 -9.28 -12.62 -0.42
CA ASP A 240 -10.60 -12.22 -0.90
C ASP A 240 -11.51 -11.92 0.30
N VAL A 241 -11.99 -10.68 0.37
CA VAL A 241 -12.88 -10.20 1.42
C VAL A 241 -14.25 -9.78 0.86
N THR A 242 -14.55 -10.07 -0.39
CA THR A 242 -15.72 -9.56 -1.13
C THR A 242 -17.04 -9.72 -0.39
N THR A 243 -17.22 -10.86 0.28
CA THR A 243 -18.44 -11.24 0.99
C THR A 243 -18.25 -11.39 2.50
N ASN A 244 -17.08 -11.01 3.02
CA ASN A 244 -16.82 -11.06 4.46
C ASN A 244 -17.78 -10.11 5.18
N ALA A 245 -18.22 -10.49 6.39
CA ALA A 245 -19.21 -9.72 7.16
C ALA A 245 -18.77 -8.26 7.46
N GLY A 246 -17.46 -7.99 7.47
CA GLY A 246 -16.90 -6.64 7.66
C GLY A 246 -16.76 -5.81 6.38
N THR A 247 -17.16 -6.35 5.22
CA THR A 247 -17.00 -5.67 3.94
C THR A 247 -18.29 -4.96 3.56
N SER A 248 -18.22 -3.63 3.42
CA SER A 248 -19.33 -2.81 2.93
C SER A 248 -19.05 -2.32 1.52
N TRP A 249 -20.06 -2.37 0.66
CA TRP A 249 -20.01 -1.82 -0.69
C TRP A 249 -20.98 -0.66 -0.81
N ASN A 250 -20.48 0.50 -1.22
CA ASN A 250 -21.25 1.74 -1.30
C ASN A 250 -21.23 2.30 -2.72
N GLU A 251 -22.41 2.62 -3.24
CA GLU A 251 -22.67 3.26 -4.52
C GLU A 251 -23.13 4.68 -4.23
N ASN A 252 -22.19 5.62 -4.21
CA ASN A 252 -22.29 6.80 -3.36
C ASN A 252 -22.60 8.09 -4.11
N THR A 253 -23.59 8.10 -5.00
CA THR A 253 -24.02 9.36 -5.65
C THR A 253 -25.52 9.48 -5.91
N GLY A 254 -26.35 8.49 -5.54
CA GLY A 254 -27.80 8.54 -5.86
C GLY A 254 -28.07 8.58 -7.37
N SER A 255 -27.09 8.21 -8.17
CA SER A 255 -27.15 8.10 -9.61
C SER A 255 -27.73 6.73 -9.99
N SER A 256 -28.20 6.63 -11.24
CA SER A 256 -28.69 5.38 -11.83
C SER A 256 -27.73 4.86 -12.90
N VAL A 257 -26.49 5.34 -12.94
CA VAL A 257 -25.49 4.97 -13.96
C VAL A 257 -25.05 3.53 -13.78
N ILE A 258 -24.84 3.12 -12.53
CA ILE A 258 -24.61 1.73 -12.17
C ILE A 258 -25.69 1.20 -11.20
N SER A 259 -25.62 -0.10 -10.90
CA SER A 259 -26.23 -0.68 -9.70
C SER A 259 -25.37 -1.80 -9.14
N LEU A 260 -25.18 -1.80 -7.82
CA LEU A 260 -24.45 -2.84 -7.10
C LEU A 260 -25.38 -3.89 -6.46
N SER A 261 -25.18 -5.16 -6.82
CA SER A 261 -25.90 -6.30 -6.26
C SER A 261 -24.95 -7.42 -5.84
N THR A 262 -25.49 -8.48 -5.23
CA THR A 262 -24.73 -9.69 -4.91
C THR A 262 -25.37 -10.86 -5.65
N VAL A 263 -24.59 -11.56 -6.47
CA VAL A 263 -25.07 -12.70 -7.28
C VAL A 263 -24.12 -13.87 -7.08
N ALA A 264 -24.65 -15.00 -6.58
CA ALA A 264 -23.88 -16.24 -6.36
C ALA A 264 -22.57 -16.03 -5.56
N GLY A 265 -22.61 -15.21 -4.51
CA GLY A 265 -21.43 -14.95 -3.66
C GLY A 265 -20.39 -14.00 -4.27
N LYS A 266 -20.71 -13.35 -5.39
CA LYS A 266 -19.87 -12.30 -5.99
C LYS A 266 -20.58 -10.95 -5.91
N LYS A 267 -19.80 -9.87 -5.80
CA LYS A 267 -20.36 -8.53 -5.93
C LYS A 267 -20.51 -8.21 -7.40
N ARG A 268 -21.73 -7.94 -7.86
CA ARG A 268 -22.03 -7.64 -9.26
C ARG A 268 -22.31 -6.16 -9.44
N LEU A 269 -21.63 -5.58 -10.41
CA LEU A 269 -21.88 -4.25 -10.93
C LEU A 269 -22.62 -4.36 -12.25
N GLN A 270 -23.76 -3.70 -12.35
CA GLN A 270 -24.57 -3.63 -13.55
C GLN A 270 -24.52 -2.23 -14.13
N ALA A 271 -24.25 -2.09 -15.42
CA ALA A 271 -24.38 -0.83 -16.14
C ALA A 271 -25.84 -0.58 -16.51
N THR A 272 -26.36 0.58 -16.12
CA THR A 272 -27.78 0.91 -16.22
C THR A 272 -28.02 2.11 -17.12
N THR A 273 -27.57 3.31 -16.77
CA THR A 273 -27.69 4.51 -17.62
C THR A 273 -26.34 5.04 -18.06
N PRO A 274 -26.18 5.57 -19.28
CA PRO A 274 -24.93 6.19 -19.71
C PRO A 274 -24.52 7.34 -18.78
N GLY A 275 -23.23 7.42 -18.47
CA GLY A 275 -22.69 8.42 -17.56
C GLY A 275 -21.51 7.92 -16.73
N ASN A 276 -21.17 8.65 -15.68
CA ASN A 276 -20.04 8.36 -14.81
C ASN A 276 -20.51 8.28 -13.36
N GLU A 277 -20.08 7.25 -12.65
CA GLU A 277 -20.44 7.06 -11.25
C GLU A 277 -19.32 6.36 -10.47
N ASN A 278 -19.15 6.76 -9.21
CA ASN A 278 -18.18 6.18 -8.31
C ASN A 278 -18.85 5.20 -7.35
N PHE A 279 -18.13 4.13 -7.06
CA PHE A 279 -18.48 3.21 -5.99
C PHE A 279 -17.24 2.86 -5.17
N SER A 280 -17.46 2.26 -4.02
CA SER A 280 -16.39 1.89 -3.11
C SER A 280 -16.66 0.57 -2.39
N ALA A 281 -15.57 -0.09 -2.01
CA ALA A 281 -15.57 -1.15 -1.01
C ALA A 281 -14.79 -0.66 0.22
N SER A 282 -15.30 -0.96 1.41
CA SER A 282 -14.60 -0.71 2.66
C SER A 282 -14.49 -1.98 3.49
N TYR A 283 -13.32 -2.20 4.08
CA TYR A 283 -13.02 -3.35 4.94
C TYR A 283 -11.89 -3.00 5.90
N ASN A 284 -12.06 -3.33 7.18
CA ASN A 284 -11.07 -3.11 8.24
C ASN A 284 -10.49 -1.67 8.28
N GLY A 285 -11.37 -0.67 8.13
CA GLY A 285 -11.00 0.76 8.13
C GLY A 285 -10.37 1.30 6.85
N LEU A 286 -10.10 0.44 5.85
CA LEU A 286 -9.61 0.85 4.53
C LEU A 286 -10.78 0.99 3.55
N THR A 287 -10.66 1.93 2.61
CA THR A 287 -11.64 2.13 1.53
C THR A 287 -10.95 2.19 0.19
N ALA A 288 -11.45 1.40 -0.76
CA ALA A 288 -11.05 1.42 -2.16
C ALA A 288 -12.18 2.03 -3.00
N THR A 289 -11.89 3.13 -3.68
CA THR A 289 -12.85 3.84 -4.55
C THR A 289 -12.53 3.56 -6.01
N MET A 290 -13.57 3.31 -6.81
CA MET A 290 -13.45 3.04 -8.24
C MET A 290 -14.49 3.83 -9.03
N ALA A 291 -14.10 4.30 -10.22
CA ALA A 291 -14.98 5.00 -11.14
C ALA A 291 -15.46 4.07 -12.27
N ALA A 292 -16.78 4.05 -12.50
CA ALA A 292 -17.39 3.39 -13.64
C ALA A 292 -17.87 4.43 -14.65
N THR A 293 -17.49 4.24 -15.92
CA THR A 293 -18.06 4.97 -17.05
C THR A 293 -18.95 4.03 -17.83
N VAL A 294 -20.24 4.33 -17.91
CA VAL A 294 -21.19 3.59 -18.74
C VAL A 294 -21.35 4.28 -20.08
N VAL A 295 -21.02 3.56 -21.14
CA VAL A 295 -21.14 4.03 -22.53
C VAL A 295 -22.45 3.53 -23.11
N CYS A 296 -23.21 4.42 -23.74
CA CYS A 296 -24.43 4.03 -24.41
C CYS A 296 -24.17 3.02 -25.54
N VAL A 297 -25.05 2.04 -25.67
CA VAL A 297 -25.05 1.09 -26.79
C VAL A 297 -26.20 1.45 -27.71
N ALA A 298 -25.89 1.80 -28.97
CA ALA A 298 -26.90 2.16 -29.95
C ALA A 298 -27.92 1.02 -30.13
N SER A 299 -29.18 1.31 -29.84
CA SER A 299 -30.29 0.35 -29.99
C SER A 299 -30.79 0.27 -31.43
N ASN A 300 -30.51 1.29 -32.24
CA ASN A 300 -30.88 1.35 -33.66
C ASN A 300 -29.64 1.64 -34.51
N THR A 301 -29.50 0.92 -35.62
CA THR A 301 -28.45 1.15 -36.61
C THR A 301 -29.04 1.06 -38.02
N CYS A 302 -28.37 1.66 -39.00
CA CYS A 302 -28.81 1.58 -40.41
C CYS A 302 -29.00 0.15 -40.92
N ALA A 303 -28.28 -0.81 -40.33
CA ALA A 303 -28.35 -2.22 -40.69
C ALA A 303 -29.64 -2.91 -40.22
N ILE A 304 -30.28 -2.42 -39.15
CA ILE A 304 -31.46 -3.07 -38.57
C ILE A 304 -32.72 -2.20 -38.65
N ASP A 305 -32.60 -0.92 -39.00
CA ASP A 305 -33.74 -0.02 -39.08
C ASP A 305 -34.71 -0.43 -40.22
N PRO A 306 -36.01 -0.62 -39.92
CA PRO A 306 -36.99 -1.08 -40.89
C PRO A 306 -37.29 -0.06 -42.00
N ASN A 307 -37.06 1.24 -41.79
CA ASN A 307 -37.23 2.24 -42.85
C ASN A 307 -36.19 2.07 -43.96
N GLY A 308 -35.06 1.42 -43.65
CA GLY A 308 -34.04 1.11 -44.65
C GLY A 308 -34.59 0.35 -45.85
N VAL A 309 -35.59 -0.53 -45.70
CA VAL A 309 -36.19 -1.25 -46.84
C VAL A 309 -37.30 -0.46 -47.55
N GLN A 310 -37.64 0.72 -47.06
CA GLN A 310 -38.64 1.61 -47.66
C GLN A 310 -38.01 2.74 -48.49
N VAL A 311 -36.75 3.11 -48.17
CA VAL A 311 -36.00 4.16 -48.84
C VAL A 311 -35.11 3.59 -49.94
N CYS A 312 -35.00 4.29 -51.07
CA CYS A 312 -34.20 3.88 -52.22
C CYS A 312 -32.69 3.94 -51.90
N GLN A 313 -31.89 3.04 -52.49
CA GLN A 313 -30.44 2.99 -52.25
C GLN A 313 -29.69 4.28 -52.60
N SER A 314 -30.25 5.10 -53.49
CA SER A 314 -29.75 6.43 -53.89
C SER A 314 -30.11 7.55 -52.91
N GLU A 315 -30.99 7.28 -51.94
CA GLU A 315 -31.52 8.27 -51.00
C GLU A 315 -31.00 8.03 -49.59
N THR A 316 -31.01 9.10 -48.78
CA THR A 316 -30.64 9.03 -47.36
C THR A 316 -31.82 9.32 -46.46
N TYR A 317 -31.79 8.74 -45.27
CA TYR A 317 -32.72 9.03 -44.18
C TYR A 317 -31.94 9.09 -42.86
N THR A 318 -32.55 9.67 -41.84
CA THR A 318 -31.93 9.77 -40.52
C THR A 318 -32.69 8.93 -39.51
N ILE A 319 -31.95 8.33 -38.58
CA ILE A 319 -32.49 7.58 -37.45
C ILE A 319 -31.88 8.10 -36.15
N ALA A 320 -32.64 8.01 -35.05
CA ALA A 320 -32.07 8.15 -33.72
C ALA A 320 -31.46 6.82 -33.30
N ASP A 321 -30.19 6.81 -32.89
CA ASP A 321 -29.45 5.59 -32.52
C ASP A 321 -29.84 5.02 -31.14
N GLY A 322 -30.71 5.72 -30.41
CA GLY A 322 -31.09 5.39 -29.02
C GLY A 322 -30.13 5.95 -27.96
N CYS A 323 -29.01 6.54 -28.38
CA CYS A 323 -28.03 7.23 -27.54
C CYS A 323 -28.11 8.75 -27.64
N GLY A 324 -29.16 9.27 -28.27
CA GLY A 324 -29.35 10.70 -28.50
C GLY A 324 -28.59 11.24 -29.72
N ASN A 325 -27.94 10.38 -30.52
CA ASN A 325 -27.33 10.81 -31.77
C ASN A 325 -28.27 10.54 -32.95
N THR A 326 -28.14 11.39 -33.97
CA THR A 326 -28.77 11.20 -35.27
C THR A 326 -27.76 10.55 -36.21
N VAL A 327 -28.12 9.41 -36.78
CA VAL A 327 -27.30 8.67 -37.75
C VAL A 327 -27.94 8.79 -39.13
N THR A 328 -27.14 9.18 -40.12
CA THR A 328 -27.55 9.20 -41.53
C THR A 328 -27.32 7.83 -42.15
N CYS A 329 -28.36 7.28 -42.75
CA CYS A 329 -28.40 5.96 -43.35
C CYS A 329 -28.74 6.05 -44.84
N ASN A 330 -28.15 5.17 -45.64
CA ASN A 330 -28.60 4.96 -47.02
C ASN A 330 -29.79 4.01 -47.05
N GLY A 331 -30.71 4.23 -47.99
CA GLY A 331 -31.76 3.27 -48.29
C GLY A 331 -31.20 1.91 -48.74
N ARG A 332 -32.01 0.87 -48.60
CA ARG A 332 -31.66 -0.51 -48.97
C ARG A 332 -32.58 -1.06 -50.06
N ARG A 333 -33.71 -0.38 -50.34
CA ARG A 333 -34.63 -0.76 -51.41
C ARG A 333 -34.00 -0.50 -52.76
N ASN A 334 -33.94 -1.52 -53.61
CA ASN A 334 -33.54 -1.32 -55.00
C ASN A 334 -34.70 -0.66 -55.73
N CYS A 335 -34.56 0.62 -56.06
CA CYS A 335 -35.55 1.38 -56.81
C CYS A 335 -35.05 1.52 -58.23
N ASP A 336 -35.72 0.85 -59.17
CA ASP A 336 -35.51 1.12 -60.59
C ASP A 336 -36.23 2.43 -60.91
N TYR A 337 -35.47 3.46 -61.28
CA TYR A 337 -36.02 4.65 -61.92
C TYR A 337 -36.38 4.27 -63.35
N ASN A 338 -37.40 3.42 -63.48
CA ASN A 338 -37.76 2.78 -64.73
C ASN A 338 -37.96 3.87 -65.79
N TRP A 339 -37.01 3.92 -66.71
CA TRP A 339 -37.00 4.82 -67.83
C TRP A 339 -38.31 4.61 -68.59
N LYS A 340 -39.03 5.70 -68.88
CA LYS A 340 -40.16 5.65 -69.80
C LYS A 340 -39.62 5.12 -71.13
N GLU A 341 -40.06 3.95 -71.57
CA GLU A 341 -39.98 3.59 -72.99
C GLU A 341 -40.70 4.70 -73.78
N ILE A 342 -39.94 5.49 -74.52
CA ILE A 342 -40.49 6.31 -75.59
C ILE A 342 -40.60 5.35 -76.77
N ALA A 343 -41.81 4.86 -77.03
CA ALA A 343 -42.08 4.08 -78.23
C ALA A 343 -41.69 4.89 -79.48
N PRO A 344 -41.12 4.25 -80.52
CA PRO A 344 -40.45 4.92 -81.64
C PRO A 344 -41.35 5.82 -82.49
#